data_AF-A0A7V0X2Q7-F1
#
_entry.id   AF-A0A7V0X2Q7-F1
#
_cell.length_a   1.000
_cell.length_b   1.000
_cell.length_c   1.000
_cell.angle_alpha   90.00
_cell.angle_beta   90.00
_cell.angle_gamma   90.00
#
_symmetry.space_group_name_H-M   'P 1'
#
loop_
_entity.id
_entity.type
_entity.pdbx_description
1 polymer ?
#
loop_
_entity_poly.entity_id
_entity_poly.type
_entity_poly.pdbx_seq_one_letter_code
_entity_poly.pdbx_strand_id
1 'polypeptide(L)'
;MQALHDLIIWLNAYLWGPPMLILLFGTHLFLTLRLKFIQRYIFLAIRLTFKKDTDGQGDVTHFGALATALAATIGTGNIVGVATAVSLGGPGAIFWVWLTGVFGISTKYAEAVLAVKYREKTPDGT
;
A
#
# COMPACT_ATOMS: atom_id res chain seq x y z
N MET A 1 0.03 -7.38 -37.84
CA MET A 1 0.86 -6.74 -36.80
C MET A 1 0.21 -5.49 -36.22
N GLN A 2 -0.39 -4.61 -37.04
CA GLN A 2 -1.02 -3.36 -36.55
C GLN A 2 -2.26 -3.59 -35.68
N ALA A 3 -3.19 -4.46 -36.12
CA ALA A 3 -4.38 -4.80 -35.32
C ALA A 3 -4.07 -5.41 -33.94
N LEU A 4 -2.96 -6.18 -33.82
CA LEU A 4 -2.51 -6.72 -32.53
C LEU A 4 -1.96 -5.62 -31.64
N HIS A 5 -1.18 -4.70 -32.21
CA HIS A 5 -0.64 -3.55 -31.49
C HIS A 5 -1.77 -2.65 -30.94
N ASP A 6 -2.77 -2.35 -31.77
CA ASP A 6 -3.91 -1.53 -31.38
C ASP A 6 -4.76 -2.20 -30.29
N LEU A 7 -4.93 -3.53 -30.38
CA LEU A 7 -5.61 -4.32 -29.35
C LEU A 7 -4.86 -4.30 -28.02
N ILE A 8 -3.52 -4.38 -28.03
CA ILE A 8 -2.70 -4.29 -26.81
C ILE A 8 -2.81 -2.90 -26.17
N ILE A 9 -2.76 -1.83 -26.97
CA ILE A 9 -2.91 -0.46 -26.46
C ILE A 9 -4.28 -0.27 -25.82
N TRP A 10 -5.34 -0.74 -26.48
CA TRP A 10 -6.70 -0.64 -25.96
C TRP A 10 -6.86 -1.41 -24.64
N LEU A 11 -6.35 -2.65 -24.56
CA LEU A 11 -6.35 -3.43 -23.33
C LEU A 11 -5.57 -2.75 -22.21
N ASN A 12 -4.41 -2.17 -22.52
CA ASN A 12 -3.61 -1.44 -21.53
C ASN A 12 -4.38 -0.25 -20.97
N ALA A 13 -4.96 0.58 -21.84
CA ALA A 13 -5.74 1.75 -21.42
C ALA A 13 -6.98 1.36 -20.62
N TYR A 14 -7.63 0.24 -20.96
CA TYR A 14 -8.80 -0.24 -20.24
C TYR A 14 -8.45 -0.83 -18.87
N LEU A 15 -7.41 -1.67 -18.79
CA LEU A 15 -7.02 -2.33 -17.55
C LEU A 15 -6.40 -1.35 -16.55
N TRP A 16 -5.45 -0.51 -16.99
CA TRP A 16 -4.71 0.43 -16.12
C TRP A 16 -5.40 1.79 -15.97
N GLY A 17 -6.51 2.01 -16.68
CA GLY A 17 -7.27 3.24 -16.65
C GLY A 17 -8.34 3.27 -15.55
N PRO A 18 -9.56 3.76 -15.86
CA PRO A 18 -10.60 3.98 -14.85
C PRO A 18 -10.98 2.74 -14.01
N PRO A 19 -11.12 1.52 -14.57
CA PRO A 19 -11.53 0.34 -13.79
C PRO A 19 -10.59 0.01 -12.63
N MET A 20 -9.27 0.03 -12.87
CA MET A 20 -8.30 -0.25 -11.80
C MET A 20 -8.29 0.86 -10.75
N LEU A 21 -8.40 2.13 -11.15
CA LEU A 21 -8.46 3.25 -10.21
C LEU A 21 -9.69 3.17 -9.30
N ILE A 22 -10.85 2.85 -9.87
CA ILE A 22 -12.11 2.67 -9.13
C ILE A 22 -12.01 1.48 -8.18
N LEU A 23 -11.46 0.35 -8.64
CA LEU A 23 -11.31 -0.84 -7.81
C LEU A 23 -10.35 -0.60 -6.65
N LEU A 24 -9.21 0.04 -6.90
CA LEU A 24 -8.18 0.30 -5.90
C LEU A 24 -8.69 1.30 -4.86
N PHE A 25 -9.18 2.47 -5.30
CA PHE A 25 -9.69 3.49 -4.38
C PHE A 25 -10.97 3.02 -3.67
N GLY A 26 -11.85 2.32 -4.38
CA GLY A 26 -13.04 1.69 -3.83
C GLY A 26 -12.70 0.67 -2.73
N THR A 27 -11.65 -0.11 -2.92
CA THR A 27 -11.14 -1.04 -1.89
C THR A 27 -10.63 -0.29 -0.67
N HIS A 28 -9.88 0.81 -0.87
CA HIS A 28 -9.41 1.64 0.24
C HIS A 28 -10.58 2.18 1.08
N LEU A 29 -11.63 2.68 0.44
CA LEU A 29 -12.83 3.19 1.12
C LEU A 29 -13.60 2.06 1.81
N PHE A 30 -13.83 0.95 1.11
CA PHE A 30 -14.53 -0.21 1.63
C PHE A 30 -13.86 -0.76 2.90
N LEU A 31 -12.54 -0.98 2.85
CA LEU A 31 -11.77 -1.47 4.00
C LEU A 31 -11.71 -0.45 5.13
N THR A 32 -11.62 0.84 4.81
CA THR A 32 -11.70 1.91 5.82
C THR A 32 -13.00 1.86 6.61
N LEU A 33 -14.14 1.70 5.94
CA LEU A 33 -15.45 1.61 6.59
C LEU A 33 -15.61 0.28 7.35
N ARG A 34 -15.22 -0.85 6.73
CA ARG A 34 -15.34 -2.19 7.33
C ARG A 34 -14.47 -2.34 8.58
N LEU A 35 -13.28 -1.75 8.59
CA LEU A 35 -12.35 -1.75 9.72
C LEU A 35 -12.60 -0.61 10.72
N LYS A 36 -13.73 0.12 10.59
CA LYS A 36 -14.15 1.20 11.49
C LYS A 36 -13.08 2.29 11.67
N PHE A 37 -12.54 2.79 10.55
CA PHE A 37 -11.55 3.87 10.51
C PHE A 37 -10.25 3.53 11.25
N ILE A 38 -9.60 2.43 10.86
CA ILE A 38 -8.35 1.95 11.44
C ILE A 38 -7.23 3.02 11.42
N GLN A 39 -7.25 3.96 10.45
CA GLN A 39 -6.27 5.03 10.37
C GLN A 39 -6.17 5.91 11.64
N ARG A 40 -7.20 5.94 12.50
CA ARG A 40 -7.15 6.67 13.78
C ARG A 40 -6.08 6.16 14.75
N TYR A 41 -5.64 4.91 14.57
CA TYR A 41 -4.65 4.25 15.41
C TYR A 41 -3.20 4.48 14.96
N ILE A 42 -2.96 5.33 13.96
CA ILE A 42 -1.61 5.56 13.42
C ILE A 42 -0.60 6.00 14.50
N PHE A 43 -0.99 6.92 15.39
CA PHE A 43 -0.12 7.38 16.47
C PHE A 43 0.20 6.28 17.48
N LEU A 44 -0.78 5.41 17.76
CA LEU A 44 -0.57 4.25 18.62
C LEU A 44 0.40 3.26 17.94
N ALA A 45 0.21 2.97 16.66
CA ALA A 45 1.06 2.07 15.89
C ALA A 45 2.52 2.56 15.82
N ILE A 46 2.73 3.86 15.60
CA ILE A 46 4.06 4.47 15.64
C ILE A 46 4.69 4.29 17.02
N ARG A 47 3.95 4.59 18.10
CA ARG A 47 4.44 4.43 19.48
C ARG A 47 4.81 2.97 19.79
N LEU A 48 4.02 2.01 19.30
CA LEU A 48 4.29 0.58 19.47
C LEU A 48 5.56 0.14 18.72
N THR A 49 5.85 0.72 17.57
CA THR A 49 7.03 0.37 16.77
C THR A 49 8.34 0.70 17.47
N PHE A 50 8.36 1.77 18.27
CA PHE A 50 9.54 2.17 19.07
C PHE A 50 9.60 1.51 20.45
N LYS A 51 8.57 0.76 20.85
CA LYS A 51 8.59 0.05 22.13
C LYS A 51 9.46 -1.20 21.98
N LYS A 52 10.33 -1.44 22.97
CA LYS A 52 11.20 -2.62 22.98
C LYS A 52 10.34 -3.87 23.15
N ASP A 53 10.46 -4.78 22.20
CA ASP A 53 9.78 -6.07 22.23
C ASP A 53 10.39 -6.89 23.37
N THR A 54 9.58 -7.26 24.36
CA THR A 54 10.06 -7.98 25.57
C THR A 54 9.61 -9.44 25.56
N ASP A 55 8.67 -9.82 24.68
CA ASP A 55 8.02 -11.15 24.66
C ASP A 55 7.62 -11.65 23.24
N GLY A 56 7.99 -10.95 22.16
CA GLY A 56 7.56 -11.29 20.80
C GLY A 56 8.24 -12.53 20.22
N GLN A 57 7.45 -13.51 19.75
CA GLN A 57 7.94 -14.61 18.91
C GLN A 57 8.16 -14.13 17.47
N GLY A 58 9.36 -13.65 17.15
CA GLY A 58 9.77 -13.28 15.79
C GLY A 58 11.25 -12.98 15.67
N ASP A 59 11.84 -13.28 14.51
CA ASP A 59 13.29 -13.13 14.26
C ASP A 59 13.73 -11.67 14.09
N VAL A 60 12.79 -10.75 13.92
CA VAL A 60 13.03 -9.32 13.68
C VAL A 60 12.22 -8.45 14.62
N THR A 61 12.84 -7.40 15.13
CA THR A 61 12.18 -6.38 15.97
C THR A 61 11.08 -5.65 15.20
N HIS A 62 10.07 -5.12 15.90
CA HIS A 62 9.02 -4.30 15.29
C HIS A 62 9.59 -3.14 14.45
N PHE A 63 10.63 -2.47 14.95
CA PHE A 63 11.32 -1.42 14.20
C PHE A 63 12.04 -1.96 12.96
N GLY A 64 12.73 -3.09 13.07
CA GLY A 64 13.42 -3.73 11.95
C GLY A 64 12.44 -4.12 10.83
N ALA A 65 11.31 -4.74 11.17
CA ALA A 65 10.27 -5.08 10.21
C ALA A 65 9.68 -3.83 9.51
N LEU A 66 9.41 -2.75 10.26
CA LEU A 66 8.96 -1.49 9.66
C LEU A 66 10.03 -0.90 8.73
N ALA A 67 11.29 -0.86 9.16
CA ALA A 67 12.39 -0.31 8.36
C ALA A 67 12.57 -1.08 7.05
N THR A 68 12.49 -2.41 7.07
CA THR A 68 12.54 -3.25 5.87
C THR A 68 11.36 -2.96 4.93
N ALA A 69 10.15 -2.84 5.46
CA ALA A 69 8.97 -2.50 4.65
C ALA A 69 9.05 -1.08 4.04
N LEU A 70 9.57 -0.10 4.79
CA LEU A 70 9.79 1.26 4.30
C LEU A 70 10.87 1.30 3.22
N ALA A 71 11.99 0.59 3.42
CA ALA A 71 13.06 0.51 2.43
C ALA A 71 12.57 -0.12 1.11
N ALA A 72 11.66 -1.10 1.18
CA ALA A 72 11.08 -1.72 -0.01
C ALA A 72 10.07 -0.82 -0.75
N THR A 73 9.48 0.17 -0.08
CA THR A 73 8.40 1.01 -0.63
C THR A 73 8.86 2.41 -1.00
N ILE A 74 9.92 2.94 -0.37
CA ILE A 74 10.49 4.25 -0.65
C ILE A 74 11.59 4.09 -1.69
N GLY A 75 11.38 4.65 -2.88
CA GLY A 75 12.37 4.64 -3.95
C GLY A 75 12.18 5.76 -4.97
N THR A 76 13.04 5.76 -5.99
CA THR A 76 13.04 6.76 -7.08
C THR A 76 11.68 6.85 -7.77
N GLY A 77 10.95 5.72 -7.85
CA GLY A 77 9.60 5.66 -8.41
C GLY A 77 8.59 6.55 -7.70
N ASN A 78 8.68 6.72 -6.38
CA ASN A 78 7.76 7.61 -5.65
C ASN A 78 8.07 9.08 -5.94
N ILE A 79 9.35 9.43 -6.09
CA ILE A 79 9.78 10.80 -6.39
C ILE A 79 9.37 11.17 -7.81
N VAL A 80 9.75 10.35 -8.79
CA VAL A 80 9.41 10.57 -10.20
C VAL A 80 7.90 10.49 -10.41
N GLY A 81 7.23 9.52 -9.79
CA GLY A 81 5.78 9.35 -9.91
C GLY A 81 5.00 10.56 -9.40
N VAL A 82 5.37 11.13 -8.24
CA VAL A 82 4.75 12.36 -7.75
C VAL A 82 5.07 13.54 -8.65
N ALA A 83 6.31 13.67 -9.14
CA ALA A 83 6.68 14.73 -10.07
C ALA A 83 5.87 14.66 -11.38
N THR A 84 5.71 13.47 -11.95
CA THR A 84 4.89 13.22 -13.14
C THR A 84 3.41 13.48 -12.88
N ALA A 85 2.88 13.07 -11.72
CA ALA A 85 1.49 13.32 -11.36
C ALA A 85 1.20 14.83 -11.26
N VAL A 86 2.13 15.60 -10.69
CA VAL A 86 1.99 17.07 -10.58
C VAL A 86 2.22 17.76 -11.93
N SER A 87 3.17 17.30 -12.74
CA SER A 87 3.43 17.91 -14.06
C SER A 87 2.28 17.69 -15.04
N LEU A 88 1.65 16.51 -15.02
CA LEU A 88 0.53 16.17 -15.91
C LEU A 88 -0.84 16.59 -15.34
N GLY A 89 -1.04 16.41 -14.03
CA GLY A 89 -2.33 16.66 -13.35
C GLY A 89 -2.44 18.02 -12.66
N GLY A 90 -1.38 18.82 -12.66
CA GLY A 90 -1.31 20.10 -11.96
C GLY A 90 -1.18 19.96 -10.43
N PRO A 91 -1.17 21.09 -9.69
CA PRO A 91 -0.94 21.10 -8.24
C PRO A 91 -2.01 20.34 -7.44
N GLY A 92 -3.21 20.17 -8.00
CA GLY A 92 -4.30 19.40 -7.37
C GLY A 92 -4.00 17.91 -7.22
N ALA A 93 -3.01 17.35 -7.95
CA ALA A 93 -2.61 15.95 -7.83
C ALA A 93 -2.10 15.62 -6.41
N ILE A 94 -1.48 16.57 -5.71
CA ILE A 94 -0.93 16.36 -4.36
C ILE A 94 -2.04 16.00 -3.37
N PHE A 95 -3.19 16.68 -3.47
CA PHE A 95 -4.35 16.38 -2.63
C PHE A 95 -4.80 14.92 -2.79
N TRP A 96 -4.86 14.44 -4.03
CA TRP A 96 -5.25 13.05 -4.33
C TRP A 96 -4.20 12.03 -3.88
N VAL A 97 -2.91 12.35 -3.97
CA VAL A 97 -1.83 11.50 -3.44
C VAL A 97 -1.95 11.34 -1.93
N TRP A 98 -2.21 12.43 -1.19
CA TRP A 98 -2.42 12.33 0.26
C TRP A 98 -3.71 11.60 0.62
N LEU A 99 -4.81 11.87 -0.09
CA LEU A 99 -6.10 11.22 0.16
C LEU A 99 -6.01 9.70 -0.05
N THR A 100 -5.42 9.28 -1.17
CA THR A 100 -5.20 7.86 -1.47
C THR A 100 -4.23 7.21 -0.47
N GLY A 101 -3.22 7.94 0.00
CA GLY A 101 -2.32 7.49 1.07
C GLY A 101 -3.03 7.25 2.40
N VAL A 102 -3.89 8.18 2.84
CA VAL A 102 -4.65 8.05 4.10
C VAL A 102 -5.58 6.83 4.06
N PHE A 103 -6.36 6.68 2.99
CA PHE A 103 -7.26 5.53 2.88
C PHE A 103 -6.50 4.21 2.61
N GLY A 104 -5.33 4.28 1.97
CA GLY A 104 -4.46 3.14 1.70
C GLY A 104 -3.93 2.44 2.97
N ILE A 105 -3.86 3.16 4.11
CA ILE A 105 -3.48 2.57 5.41
C ILE A 105 -4.37 1.37 5.75
N SER A 106 -5.68 1.47 5.48
CA SER A 106 -6.63 0.39 5.77
C SER A 106 -6.35 -0.88 4.96
N THR A 107 -5.90 -0.72 3.72
CA THR A 107 -5.60 -1.82 2.80
C THR A 107 -4.29 -2.48 3.18
N LYS A 108 -3.24 -1.69 3.43
CA LYS A 108 -1.95 -2.22 3.91
C LYS A 108 -2.09 -2.92 5.26
N TYR A 109 -2.94 -2.42 6.16
CA TYR A 109 -3.25 -3.11 7.40
C TYR A 109 -3.92 -4.47 7.16
N ALA A 110 -4.93 -4.52 6.28
CA ALA A 110 -5.60 -5.78 5.94
C ALA A 110 -4.63 -6.79 5.31
N GLU A 111 -3.75 -6.35 4.40
CA GLU A 111 -2.70 -7.19 3.82
C GLU A 111 -1.78 -7.76 4.90
N ALA A 112 -1.30 -6.93 5.83
CA ALA A 112 -0.42 -7.39 6.91
C ALA A 112 -1.13 -8.41 7.84
N VAL A 113 -2.39 -8.17 8.19
CA VAL A 113 -3.18 -9.10 9.01
C VAL A 113 -3.41 -10.43 8.29
N LEU A 114 -3.72 -10.40 6.99
CA LEU A 114 -3.89 -11.61 6.19
C LEU A 114 -2.58 -12.38 6.06
N ALA A 115 -1.46 -11.67 5.85
CA ALA A 115 -0.13 -12.26 5.80
C ALA A 115 0.22 -13.01 7.09
N VAL A 116 -0.14 -12.46 8.26
CA VAL A 116 0.06 -13.16 9.55
C VAL A 116 -0.93 -14.32 9.72
N LYS A 117 -2.20 -14.13 9.35
CA LYS A 117 -3.25 -15.15 9.54
C LYS A 117 -3.02 -16.41 8.72
N TYR A 118 -2.54 -16.25 7.49
CA TYR A 118 -2.31 -17.36 6.56
C TYR A 118 -0.82 -17.73 6.44
N ARG A 119 0.03 -17.25 7.35
CA ARG A 119 1.42 -17.67 7.40
C ARG A 119 1.49 -19.12 7.85
N GLU A 120 1.84 -20.01 6.93
CA GLU A 120 2.27 -21.37 7.27
C GLU A 120 3.75 -21.33 7.65
N LYS A 121 4.13 -22.15 8.64
CA LYS A 121 5.52 -22.35 9.03
C LYS A 121 5.98 -23.69 8.47
N THR A 122 7.00 -23.67 7.64
CA THR A 122 7.65 -24.88 7.11
C THR A 122 8.39 -25.59 8.28
N PRO A 123 8.61 -26.92 8.23
CA PRO A 123 9.34 -27.64 9.28
C PRO A 123 10.71 -27.05 9.64
N ASP A 124 11.36 -26.37 8.69
CA ASP A 124 12.66 -25.70 8.87
C ASP A 124 12.55 -24.27 9.44
N GLY A 125 11.36 -23.85 9.88
CA GLY A 125 11.13 -22.57 10.56
C GLY A 125 10.99 -21.35 9.65
N THR A 126 11.04 -21.53 8.32
CA THR A 126 10.71 -20.48 7.32
C THR A 126 9.22 -20.46 7.03
#